data_AF-A0A2S7BV56-F1
#
_entry.id   AF-A0A2S7BV56-F1
#
_cell.length_a   1.000
_cell.length_b   1.000
_cell.length_c   1.000
_cell.angle_alpha   90.00
_cell.angle_beta   90.00
_cell.angle_gamma   90.00
#
_symmetry.space_group_name_H-M   'P 1'
#
loop_
_entity.id
_entity.type
_entity.pdbx_description
1 polymer ?
#
loop_
_entity_poly.entity_id
_entity_poly.type
_entity_poly.pdbx_seq_one_letter_code
_entity_poly.pdbx_strand_id
1 'polypeptide(L)'
;MKILSSFNSEMKSRNIAGSDQFYHCLAACKATQATKNPELVLEMMALKETKDYYAGRLGLYGDGRRRGHYEMQADNQADMDVNRLGATCQMGEDCSRRCMGLVPERSRPFLSNYIPEWGQDE
;
A
#
# COMPACT_ATOMS: atom_id res chain seq x y z
N MET A 1 -9.06 -7.07 10.27
CA MET A 1 -8.04 -6.01 10.06
C MET A 1 -6.58 -6.47 9.98
N LYS A 2 -6.20 -7.66 10.49
CA LYS A 2 -4.81 -8.14 10.51
C LYS A 2 -4.07 -8.05 9.16
N ILE A 3 -4.78 -8.22 8.04
CA ILE A 3 -4.25 -8.09 6.68
C ILE A 3 -3.66 -6.68 6.43
N LEU A 4 -4.45 -5.63 6.66
CA LEU A 4 -4.01 -4.25 6.42
C LEU A 4 -2.81 -3.89 7.31
N SER A 5 -2.86 -4.25 8.59
CA SER A 5 -1.72 -4.02 9.51
C SER A 5 -0.48 -4.82 9.11
N SER A 6 -0.63 -6.05 8.62
CA SER A 6 0.49 -6.90 8.21
C SER A 6 1.22 -6.31 7.01
N PHE A 7 0.50 -5.93 5.96
CA PHE A 7 1.10 -5.33 4.77
C PHE A 7 1.69 -3.96 5.05
N ASN A 8 1.04 -3.13 5.89
CA ASN A 8 1.62 -1.87 6.32
C ASN A 8 2.93 -2.07 7.11
N SER A 9 2.99 -3.07 7.99
CA SER A 9 4.23 -3.40 8.73
C SER A 9 5.33 -3.93 7.80
N GLU A 10 4.97 -4.76 6.82
CA GLU A 10 5.94 -5.27 5.84
C GLU A 10 6.48 -4.16 4.94
N MET A 11 5.62 -3.29 4.42
CA MET A 11 6.01 -2.12 3.63
C MET A 11 7.06 -1.29 4.39
N LYS A 12 6.78 -0.98 5.66
CA LYS A 12 7.67 -0.20 6.52
C LYS A 12 8.96 -0.95 6.86
N SER A 13 8.93 -2.26 7.05
CA SER A 13 10.12 -3.04 7.41
C SER A 13 11.05 -3.29 6.23
N ARG A 14 10.49 -3.53 5.04
CA ARG A 14 11.26 -3.80 3.84
C ARG A 14 11.82 -2.54 3.20
N ASN A 15 11.14 -1.40 3.38
CA ASN A 15 11.60 -0.09 2.95
C ASN A 15 12.06 -0.07 1.47
N ILE A 16 11.31 -0.75 0.60
CA ILE A 16 11.63 -0.82 -0.83
C ILE A 16 11.17 0.47 -1.49
N ALA A 17 12.11 1.23 -2.03
CA ALA A 17 11.84 2.53 -2.63
C ALA A 17 10.76 2.44 -3.73
N GLY A 18 9.70 3.24 -3.59
CA GLY A 18 8.61 3.31 -4.57
C GLY A 18 7.67 2.10 -4.58
N SER A 19 7.68 1.27 -3.53
CA SER A 19 6.75 0.13 -3.40
C SER A 19 5.47 0.47 -2.63
N ASP A 20 5.37 1.66 -2.03
CA ASP A 20 4.29 2.03 -1.12
C ASP A 20 2.91 1.86 -1.77
N GLN A 21 2.74 2.39 -2.98
CA GLN A 21 1.49 2.27 -3.72
C GLN A 21 1.11 0.82 -4.05
N PHE A 22 2.09 -0.04 -4.34
CA PHE A 22 1.86 -1.47 -4.53
C PHE A 22 1.31 -2.11 -3.25
N TYR A 23 1.89 -1.82 -2.09
CA TYR A 23 1.44 -2.35 -0.81
C TYR A 23 0.03 -1.87 -0.44
N HIS A 24 -0.30 -0.62 -0.70
CA HIS A 24 -1.64 -0.07 -0.49
C HIS A 24 -2.71 -0.79 -1.34
N CYS A 25 -2.46 -0.90 -2.65
CA CYS A 25 -3.33 -1.63 -3.56
C CYS A 25 -3.45 -3.12 -3.17
N LEU A 26 -2.34 -3.79 -2.87
CA LEU A 26 -2.29 -5.20 -2.49
C LEU A 26 -3.09 -5.46 -1.21
N ALA A 27 -2.87 -4.65 -0.18
CA ALA A 27 -3.54 -4.77 1.10
C ALA A 27 -5.05 -4.58 0.96
N ALA A 28 -5.48 -3.55 0.23
CA ALA A 28 -6.89 -3.28 -0.01
C ALA A 28 -7.58 -4.42 -0.78
N CYS A 29 -6.92 -4.96 -1.82
CA CYS A 29 -7.44 -6.11 -2.58
C CYS A 29 -7.57 -7.36 -1.70
N LYS A 30 -6.49 -7.76 -1.00
CA LYS A 30 -6.50 -8.94 -0.12
C LYS A 30 -7.52 -8.81 1.01
N ALA A 31 -7.64 -7.63 1.61
CA ALA A 31 -8.62 -7.38 2.66
C ALA A 31 -10.04 -7.43 2.10
N THR A 32 -10.29 -6.88 0.91
CA THR A 32 -11.61 -6.91 0.26
C THR A 32 -12.03 -8.33 -0.06
N GLN A 33 -11.11 -9.17 -0.58
CA GLN A 33 -11.40 -10.58 -0.80
C GLN A 33 -11.73 -11.32 0.51
N ALA A 34 -11.03 -11.01 1.60
CA ALA A 34 -11.25 -11.65 2.90
C ALA A 34 -12.56 -11.20 3.59
N THR A 35 -12.94 -9.93 3.47
CA THR A 35 -14.12 -9.38 4.13
C THR A 35 -15.38 -9.44 3.27
N LYS A 36 -15.22 -9.51 1.94
CA LYS A 36 -16.28 -9.28 0.95
C LYS A 36 -16.98 -7.93 1.13
N ASN A 37 -16.29 -6.96 1.74
CA ASN A 37 -16.83 -5.65 2.07
C ASN A 37 -15.79 -4.57 1.73
N PRO A 38 -15.82 -4.01 0.50
CA PRO A 38 -14.88 -2.99 0.06
C PRO A 38 -15.06 -1.66 0.82
N GLU A 39 -16.28 -1.29 1.18
CA GLU A 39 -16.57 -0.06 1.93
C GLU A 39 -15.87 -0.06 3.28
N LEU A 40 -16.02 -1.16 4.04
CA LEU A 40 -15.33 -1.34 5.31
C LEU A 40 -13.80 -1.27 5.17
N VAL A 41 -13.26 -1.84 4.09
CA VAL A 41 -11.80 -1.78 3.84
C VAL A 41 -11.36 -0.34 3.58
N LEU A 42 -12.09 0.41 2.76
CA LEU A 42 -11.78 1.80 2.45
C LEU A 42 -11.90 2.72 3.66
N GLU A 43 -12.90 2.51 4.53
CA GLU A 43 -13.00 3.22 5.81
C GLU A 43 -11.76 2.98 6.69
N MET A 44 -11.32 1.73 6.79
CA MET A 44 -10.15 1.39 7.61
C MET A 44 -8.84 1.92 7.01
N MET A 45 -8.71 1.97 5.69
CA MET A 45 -7.58 2.61 5.02
C MET A 45 -7.61 4.14 5.20
N ALA A 46 -8.78 4.78 5.12
CA ALA A 46 -8.90 6.22 5.40
C ALA A 46 -8.51 6.58 6.85
N LEU A 47 -8.84 5.71 7.81
CA LEU A 47 -8.39 5.85 9.20
C LEU A 47 -6.86 5.71 9.32
N LYS A 48 -6.24 4.81 8.56
CA LYS A 48 -4.78 4.71 8.47
C LYS A 48 -4.17 6.01 7.94
N GLU A 49 -4.67 6.54 6.81
CA GLU A 49 -4.12 7.77 6.23
C GLU A 49 -4.31 9.00 7.13
N THR A 50 -5.40 9.02 7.90
CA THR A 50 -5.59 10.05 8.95
C THR A 50 -4.51 9.93 10.02
N LYS A 51 -4.18 8.72 10.47
CA LYS A 51 -3.11 8.49 11.44
C LYS A 51 -1.74 8.85 10.88
N ASP A 52 -1.44 8.44 9.65
CA ASP A 52 -0.16 8.72 9.00
C ASP A 52 0.01 10.23 8.75
N TYR A 53 -1.06 10.95 8.39
CA TYR A 53 -1.08 12.42 8.33
C TYR A 53 -0.55 13.05 9.63
N TYR A 54 -1.12 12.71 10.78
CA TYR A 54 -0.69 13.28 12.06
C TYR A 54 0.74 12.86 12.42
N ALA A 55 1.11 11.60 12.17
CA ALA A 55 2.47 11.12 12.40
C ALA A 55 3.50 11.91 11.56
N GLY A 56 3.23 12.12 10.27
CA GLY A 56 4.09 12.90 9.37
C GLY A 56 4.23 14.37 9.81
N ARG A 57 3.14 15.00 10.26
CA ARG A 57 3.16 16.38 10.80
C ARG A 57 4.00 16.52 12.07
N LEU A 58 4.09 15.45 12.86
CA LEU A 58 4.89 15.37 14.09
C LEU A 58 6.33 14.88 13.86
N GLY A 59 6.69 14.46 12.65
CA GLY A 59 8.01 13.88 12.36
C GLY A 59 8.19 12.47 12.93
N LEU A 60 7.08 11.75 13.13
CA LEU A 60 7.07 10.37 13.63
C LEU A 60 6.96 9.35 12.48
N TYR A 61 7.38 9.75 11.28
CA TYR A 61 7.24 8.99 10.05
C TYR A 61 8.60 8.84 9.37
N GLY A 62 8.87 7.65 8.81
CA GLY A 62 10.05 7.36 7.98
C GLY A 62 11.36 7.99 8.46
N ASP A 63 11.79 9.04 7.75
CA ASP A 63 13.03 9.81 7.93
C ASP A 63 13.05 10.78 9.12
N GLY A 64 11.97 10.82 9.92
CA GLY A 64 11.84 11.72 11.06
C GLY A 64 11.58 13.19 10.68
N ARG A 65 11.47 13.51 9.39
CA ARG A 65 11.21 14.87 8.93
C ARG A 65 9.74 15.22 9.16
N ARG A 66 9.50 16.39 9.75
CA ARG A 66 8.15 16.97 9.82
C ARG A 66 7.67 17.34 8.42
N ARG A 67 6.65 16.66 7.93
CA ARG A 67 6.06 16.88 6.60
C ARG A 67 5.08 18.04 6.62
N GLY A 68 4.95 18.74 5.49
CA GLY A 68 4.00 19.85 5.32
C GLY A 68 2.54 19.39 5.28
N HIS A 69 1.58 20.30 5.47
CA HIS A 69 0.15 19.99 5.29
C HIS A 69 -0.15 19.49 3.87
N TYR A 70 0.24 20.26 2.86
CA TYR A 70 0.00 19.93 1.46
C TYR A 70 0.76 18.67 1.01
N GLU A 71 1.95 18.45 1.56
CA GLU A 71 2.71 17.24 1.32
C GLU A 71 1.94 16.00 1.81
N MET A 72 1.44 16.03 3.05
CA MET A 72 0.63 14.92 3.58
C MET A 72 -0.71 14.78 2.87
N GLN A 73 -1.33 15.87 2.42
CA GLN A 73 -2.58 15.77 1.64
C GLN A 73 -2.36 15.09 0.29
N ALA A 74 -1.27 15.42 -0.40
CA ALA A 74 -0.92 14.80 -1.68
C ALA A 74 -0.60 13.30 -1.51
N ASP A 75 0.15 12.96 -0.46
CA ASP A 75 0.47 11.58 -0.07
C ASP A 75 -0.80 10.76 0.22
N ASN A 76 -1.64 11.26 1.14
CA ASN A 76 -2.92 10.62 1.47
C ASN A 76 -3.84 10.43 0.26
N GLN A 77 -3.87 11.41 -0.65
CA GLN A 77 -4.69 11.31 -1.86
C GLN A 77 -4.18 10.20 -2.78
N ALA A 78 -2.87 10.16 -3.04
CA ALA A 78 -2.25 9.14 -3.87
C ALA A 78 -2.48 7.74 -3.29
N ASP A 79 -2.32 7.60 -1.97
CA ASP A 79 -2.55 6.35 -1.25
C ASP A 79 -4.01 5.91 -1.31
N MET A 80 -4.96 6.85 -1.14
CA MET A 80 -6.39 6.53 -1.26
C MET A 80 -6.81 6.14 -2.67
N ASP A 81 -6.18 6.69 -3.71
CA ASP A 81 -6.47 6.31 -5.09
C ASP A 81 -6.07 4.86 -5.38
N VAL A 82 -4.91 4.42 -4.91
CA VAL A 82 -4.49 3.02 -5.06
C VAL A 82 -5.21 2.07 -4.11
N ASN A 83 -5.68 2.54 -2.94
CA ASN A 83 -6.58 1.79 -2.07
C ASN A 83 -7.92 1.49 -2.77
N ARG A 84 -8.50 2.48 -3.46
CA ARG A 84 -9.71 2.29 -4.28
C ARG A 84 -9.48 1.32 -5.44
N LEU A 85 -8.33 1.42 -6.11
CA LEU A 85 -7.94 0.45 -7.13
C LEU A 85 -7.88 -0.97 -6.56
N GLY A 86 -7.28 -1.17 -5.39
CA GLY A 86 -7.25 -2.47 -4.73
C GLY A 86 -8.64 -2.98 -4.33
N ALA A 87 -9.47 -2.12 -3.74
CA ALA A 87 -10.80 -2.50 -3.25
C ALA A 87 -11.82 -2.84 -4.36
N THR A 88 -11.55 -2.45 -5.61
CA THR A 88 -12.38 -2.81 -6.78
C THR A 88 -12.03 -4.16 -7.38
N CYS A 89 -11.17 -4.96 -6.73
CA CYS A 89 -10.78 -6.27 -7.22
C CYS A 89 -11.96 -7.26 -7.33
N GLN A 90 -11.88 -8.18 -8.28
CA GLN A 90 -12.81 -9.30 -8.36
C GLN A 90 -12.45 -10.38 -7.33
N MET A 91 -13.45 -11.14 -6.89
CA MET A 91 -13.23 -12.27 -5.97
C MET A 91 -12.39 -13.35 -6.66
N GLY A 92 -11.27 -13.73 -6.03
CA GLY A 92 -10.33 -14.70 -6.60
C GLY A 92 -9.31 -14.11 -7.58
N GLU A 93 -9.37 -12.79 -7.86
CA GLU A 93 -8.35 -12.10 -8.66
C GLU A 93 -6.97 -12.17 -7.97
N ASP A 94 -5.90 -12.26 -8.76
CA ASP A 94 -4.55 -12.14 -8.23
C ASP A 94 -4.23 -10.67 -7.90
N CYS A 95 -4.34 -10.34 -6.61
CA CYS A 95 -4.05 -8.99 -6.11
C CYS A 95 -2.63 -8.51 -6.40
N SER A 96 -1.62 -9.39 -6.41
CA SER A 96 -0.24 -8.97 -6.69
C SER A 96 -0.13 -8.52 -8.14
N ARG A 97 -0.70 -9.30 -9.07
CA ARG A 97 -0.72 -8.95 -10.49
C ARG A 97 -1.57 -7.72 -10.79
N ARG A 98 -2.71 -7.56 -10.11
CA ARG A 98 -3.54 -6.34 -10.21
C ARG A 98 -2.73 -5.06 -9.93
N CYS A 99 -1.86 -5.12 -8.92
CA CYS A 99 -1.12 -3.96 -8.43
C CYS A 99 0.27 -3.81 -9.06
N MET A 100 0.70 -4.73 -9.94
CA MET A 100 2.08 -4.80 -10.42
C MET A 100 2.55 -3.54 -11.17
N GLY A 101 1.64 -2.85 -11.84
CA GLY A 101 1.93 -1.62 -12.59
C GLY A 101 2.34 -0.44 -11.70
N LEU A 102 2.13 -0.55 -10.38
CA LEU A 102 2.51 0.46 -9.39
C LEU A 102 3.97 0.29 -8.91
N VAL A 103 4.67 -0.75 -9.37
CA VAL A 103 6.05 -1.04 -8.98
C VAL A 103 7.02 -0.49 -10.02
N PRO A 104 7.94 0.44 -9.64
CA PRO A 104 9.02 0.88 -10.50
C PRO A 104 9.93 -0.28 -10.90
N GLU A 105 10.44 -0.29 -12.14
CA GLU A 105 11.25 -1.40 -12.66
C GLU A 105 12.46 -1.73 -11.77
N ARG A 106 13.16 -0.68 -11.30
CA ARG A 106 14.28 -0.80 -10.37
C ARG A 106 13.95 -1.51 -9.04
N SER A 107 12.67 -1.57 -8.68
CA SER A 107 12.20 -2.14 -7.42
C SER A 107 11.62 -3.55 -7.58
N ARG A 108 11.37 -3.98 -8.82
CA ARG A 108 10.76 -5.27 -9.15
C ARG A 108 11.52 -6.49 -8.59
N PRO A 109 12.87 -6.58 -8.68
CA PRO A 109 13.59 -7.74 -8.14
C PRO A 109 13.37 -7.96 -6.65
N PHE A 110 13.15 -6.88 -5.89
CA PHE A 110 12.86 -6.96 -4.46
C PHE A 110 11.43 -7.42 -4.15
N LEU A 111 10.53 -7.56 -5.13
CA LEU A 111 9.15 -8.00 -4.92
C LEU A 111 8.87 -9.37 -5.59
N SER A 112 9.92 -10.14 -5.88
CA SER A 112 9.82 -11.48 -6.49
C SER A 112 9.00 -12.48 -5.66
N ASN A 113 8.89 -12.26 -4.35
CA ASN A 113 8.00 -13.05 -3.48
C ASN A 113 6.51 -12.85 -3.79
N TYR A 114 6.15 -11.74 -4.45
CA TYR A 114 4.78 -11.46 -4.90
C TYR A 114 4.59 -11.74 -6.38
N ILE A 115 5.62 -11.51 -7.19
CA ILE A 115 5.62 -11.66 -8.64
C ILE A 115 6.89 -12.42 -9.03
N PRO A 116 6.86 -13.77 -9.00
CA PRO A 116 8.04 -14.61 -9.18
C PRO A 116 8.83 -14.35 -10.47
N GLU A 117 8.16 -13.86 -11.51
CA GLU A 117 8.75 -13.52 -12.81
C GLU A 117 9.81 -12.40 -12.69
N TRP A 118 9.76 -11.57 -11.65
CA TRP A 118 10.75 -10.51 -11.42
C TRP A 118 12.05 -11.00 -10.77
N GLY A 119 12.10 -12.27 -10.34
CA GLY A 119 13.28 -12.88 -9.74
C GLY A 119 14.09 -13.75 -10.70
N GLN A 120 13.82 -13.74 -12.00
CA GLN A 120 14.38 -14.71 -12.96
C GLN A 120 15.60 -14.22 -13.76
N ASP A 121 16.28 -13.14 -13.32
CA ASP A 121 17.49 -12.62 -13.98
C ASP A 121 18.77 -12.80 -13.11
N GLU A 122 18.99 -14.02 -12.59
CA GLU A 122 20.32 -14.47 -12.12
C GLU A 122 20.87 -15.61 -12.98
#